data_AF-A0AAJ5JZ59-F1
#
_entry.id   AF-A0AAJ5JZ59-F1
#
_cell.length_a   1.000
_cell.length_b   1.000
_cell.length_c   1.000
_cell.angle_alpha   90.00
_cell.angle_beta   90.00
_cell.angle_gamma   90.00
#
_symmetry.space_group_name_H-M   'P 1'
#
loop_
_entity.id
_entity.type
_entity.pdbx_description
1 polymer ?
#
loop_
_entity_poly.entity_id
_entity_poly.type
_entity_poly.pdbx_seq_one_letter_code
_entity_poly.pdbx_strand_id
1 'polypeptide(L)'
;MKPVPTMFAVQQAAQESGYRILTLQFEDAQLNTELHLDGPEILTVISPVLPSWPTLLIHTGISAEAVLKAQQYNPDPQGMLQYLIKAGQICMESLRALAYERIISAMVPLYWHLTSPQIRVAAYIDEPAIRTNAQAGTTAAAWHALTLTSEQRALRLSDHFTPSSVRLREDLSTPLGLTYHAAANGLNLAQMAQRLPLRWDVLTGHVTELIARQVLTPRGGLNSR
;
A
#
# COMPACT_ATOMS: atom_id res chain seq x y z
N MET A 1 24.70 7.83 -3.03
CA MET A 1 23.79 6.68 -2.81
C MET A 1 23.54 6.06 -4.18
N LYS A 2 23.80 4.75 -4.38
CA LYS A 2 23.42 4.12 -5.66
C LYS A 2 21.89 4.05 -5.74
N PRO A 3 21.26 4.32 -6.90
CA PRO A 3 19.81 4.19 -7.04
C PRO A 3 19.39 2.78 -6.67
N VAL A 4 18.35 2.64 -5.83
CA VAL A 4 17.69 1.37 -5.60
C VAL A 4 17.05 0.91 -6.91
N PRO A 5 17.26 -0.34 -7.37
CA PRO A 5 16.80 -0.80 -8.69
C PRO A 5 15.32 -0.52 -8.96
N THR A 6 14.45 -0.74 -7.98
CA THR A 6 13.01 -0.50 -8.09
C THR A 6 12.66 0.96 -8.32
N MET A 7 13.15 1.87 -7.48
CA MET A 7 12.85 3.31 -7.61
C MET A 7 13.42 3.88 -8.90
N PHE A 8 14.61 3.40 -9.29
CA PHE A 8 15.22 3.78 -10.56
C PHE A 8 14.39 3.32 -11.76
N ALA A 9 13.88 2.08 -11.77
CA ALA A 9 13.04 1.57 -12.84
C ALA A 9 11.75 2.40 -13.02
N VAL A 10 11.12 2.81 -11.91
CA VAL A 10 9.93 3.70 -11.95
C VAL A 10 10.30 5.07 -12.52
N GLN A 11 11.39 5.67 -12.07
CA GLN A 11 11.85 6.97 -12.56
C GLN A 11 12.23 6.93 -14.05
N GLN A 12 12.89 5.86 -14.49
CA GLN A 12 13.24 5.66 -15.90
C GLN A 12 11.99 5.52 -16.76
N ALA A 13 11.02 4.69 -16.35
CA ALA A 13 9.78 4.52 -17.09
C ALA A 13 8.96 5.84 -17.16
N ALA A 14 9.05 6.67 -16.12
CA ALA A 14 8.38 7.98 -16.05
C ALA A 14 9.07 9.09 -16.87
N GLN A 15 10.26 8.85 -17.43
CA GLN A 15 10.91 9.79 -18.35
C GLN A 15 10.37 9.67 -19.78
N GLU A 16 9.72 8.57 -20.10
CA GLU A 16 9.21 8.30 -21.44
C GLU A 16 7.77 8.76 -21.58
N SER A 17 7.45 9.47 -22.67
CA SER A 17 6.08 9.90 -22.95
C SER A 17 5.17 8.74 -23.38
N GLY A 18 3.87 8.96 -23.23
CA GLY A 18 2.81 8.04 -23.62
C GLY A 18 2.42 7.05 -22.51
N TYR A 19 1.26 6.43 -22.71
CA TYR A 19 0.69 5.51 -21.74
C TYR A 19 1.47 4.18 -21.69
N ARG A 20 1.99 3.86 -20.52
CA ARG A 20 2.89 2.72 -20.28
C ARG A 20 2.47 1.97 -19.04
N ILE A 21 2.73 0.67 -19.08
CA ILE A 21 2.55 -0.18 -17.92
C ILE A 21 3.91 -0.76 -17.56
N LEU A 22 4.41 -0.38 -16.37
CA LEU A 22 5.61 -0.92 -15.77
C LEU A 22 5.20 -2.02 -14.77
N THR A 23 5.58 -3.25 -15.06
CA THR A 23 5.43 -4.38 -14.14
C THR A 23 6.78 -4.63 -13.46
N LEU A 24 6.80 -4.53 -12.14
CA LEU A 24 7.93 -4.82 -11.28
C LEU A 24 7.75 -6.24 -10.73
N GLN A 25 8.57 -7.18 -11.21
CA GLN A 25 8.54 -8.57 -10.76
C GLN A 25 9.60 -8.81 -9.69
N PHE A 26 9.24 -9.56 -8.65
CA PHE A 26 10.12 -9.90 -7.53
C PHE A 26 10.14 -11.41 -7.32
N GLU A 27 11.13 -11.89 -6.57
CA GLU A 27 11.22 -13.30 -6.15
C GLU A 27 10.01 -13.69 -5.29
N ASP A 28 9.62 -12.84 -4.35
CA ASP A 28 8.34 -12.96 -3.64
C ASP A 28 7.23 -12.32 -4.48
N ALA A 29 6.34 -13.16 -5.02
CA ALA A 29 5.22 -12.73 -5.84
C ALA A 29 4.24 -11.79 -5.12
N GLN A 30 4.24 -11.76 -3.78
CA GLN A 30 3.41 -10.83 -3.00
C GLN A 30 3.90 -9.37 -3.09
N LEU A 31 5.13 -9.14 -3.58
CA LEU A 31 5.68 -7.80 -3.84
C LEU A 31 5.45 -7.32 -5.28
N ASN A 32 4.98 -8.20 -6.18
CA ASN A 32 4.74 -7.85 -7.57
C ASN A 32 3.83 -6.63 -7.67
N THR A 33 4.30 -5.61 -8.39
CA THR A 33 3.63 -4.32 -8.44
C THR A 33 3.55 -3.84 -9.88
N GLU A 34 2.38 -3.40 -10.30
CA GLU A 34 2.14 -2.83 -11.62
C GLU A 34 1.83 -1.34 -11.48
N LEU A 35 2.50 -0.51 -12.29
CA LEU A 35 2.30 0.92 -12.37
C LEU A 35 1.83 1.30 -13.76
N HIS A 36 0.79 2.10 -13.84
CA HIS A 36 0.39 2.72 -15.10
C HIS A 36 0.88 4.16 -15.10
N LEU A 37 1.59 4.54 -16.15
CA LEU A 37 2.36 5.77 -16.27
C LEU A 37 1.93 6.53 -17.53
N ASP A 38 1.96 7.87 -17.46
CA ASP A 38 1.86 8.77 -18.61
C ASP A 38 2.86 9.90 -18.43
N GLY A 39 4.05 9.75 -19.02
CA GLY A 39 5.18 10.63 -18.75
C GLY A 39 5.54 10.64 -17.25
N PRO A 40 5.72 11.82 -16.62
CA PRO A 40 6.17 11.92 -15.24
C PRO A 40 5.11 11.53 -14.20
N GLU A 41 3.89 11.17 -14.64
CA GLU A 41 2.75 10.91 -13.77
C GLU A 41 2.46 9.41 -13.65
N ILE A 42 2.27 8.95 -12.41
CA ILE A 42 1.65 7.67 -12.08
C ILE A 42 0.14 7.88 -12.06
N LEU A 43 -0.55 7.07 -12.86
CA LEU A 43 -2.00 7.09 -13.03
C LEU A 43 -2.71 6.11 -12.09
N THR A 44 -2.08 4.95 -11.87
CA THR A 44 -2.55 3.96 -10.89
C THR A 44 -1.40 3.04 -10.48
N VAL A 45 -1.58 2.42 -9.31
CA VAL A 45 -0.69 1.38 -8.79
C VAL A 45 -1.52 0.19 -8.34
N ILE A 46 -1.12 -1.00 -8.78
CA ILE A 46 -1.73 -2.27 -8.44
C ILE A 46 -0.67 -3.09 -7.72
N SER A 47 -0.95 -3.45 -6.47
CA SER A 47 -0.02 -4.23 -5.65
C SER A 47 -0.80 -5.03 -4.60
N PRO A 48 -0.39 -6.27 -4.29
CA PRO A 48 -1.02 -7.09 -3.25
C PRO A 48 -0.91 -6.49 -1.84
N VAL A 49 -0.07 -5.49 -1.61
CA VAL A 49 0.18 -4.93 -0.26
C VAL A 49 -0.48 -3.57 -0.05
N LEU A 50 -1.35 -3.17 -0.97
CA LEU A 50 -2.05 -1.89 -0.90
C LEU A 50 -3.36 -2.00 -0.13
N PRO A 51 -3.65 -1.04 0.78
CA PRO A 51 -4.98 -0.85 1.29
C PRO A 51 -5.99 -0.75 0.15
N SER A 52 -7.17 -1.36 0.27
CA SER A 52 -8.20 -1.24 -0.77
C SER A 52 -8.73 0.21 -0.86
N TRP A 53 -9.23 0.63 -2.03
CA TRP A 53 -9.88 1.94 -2.15
C TRP A 53 -11.04 2.12 -1.17
N PRO A 54 -11.97 1.15 -1.01
CA PRO A 54 -13.02 1.22 0.01
C PRO A 54 -12.49 1.44 1.42
N THR A 55 -11.44 0.71 1.82
CA THR A 55 -10.78 0.87 3.12
C THR A 55 -10.32 2.30 3.35
N LEU A 56 -9.62 2.89 2.36
CA LEU A 56 -9.10 4.26 2.47
C LEU A 56 -10.22 5.30 2.51
N LEU A 57 -11.22 5.18 1.63
CA LEU A 57 -12.33 6.11 1.53
C LEU A 57 -13.15 6.15 2.83
N ILE A 58 -13.46 4.98 3.39
CA ILE A 58 -14.18 4.86 4.67
C ILE A 58 -13.36 5.49 5.79
N HIS A 59 -12.06 5.24 5.82
CA HIS A 59 -11.18 5.82 6.84
C HIS A 59 -11.11 7.36 6.75
N THR A 60 -11.22 7.93 5.55
CA THR A 60 -11.29 9.39 5.34
C THR A 60 -12.65 10.02 5.67
N GLY A 61 -13.61 9.24 6.17
CA GLY A 61 -14.92 9.74 6.60
C GLY A 61 -16.03 9.62 5.56
N ILE A 62 -15.78 9.00 4.40
CA ILE A 62 -16.84 8.69 3.44
C ILE A 62 -17.66 7.53 4.02
N SER A 63 -18.98 7.67 4.04
CA SER A 63 -19.82 6.62 4.63
C SER A 63 -19.67 5.30 3.85
N ALA A 64 -19.65 4.18 4.58
CA ALA A 64 -19.60 2.85 3.97
C ALA A 64 -20.78 2.62 3.00
N GLU A 65 -21.95 3.19 3.31
CA GLU A 65 -23.13 3.16 2.43
C GLU A 65 -22.87 3.86 1.08
N ALA A 66 -22.25 5.04 1.09
CA ALA A 66 -21.92 5.75 -0.14
C ALA A 66 -20.90 4.98 -1.00
N VAL A 67 -19.89 4.38 -0.36
CA VAL A 67 -18.90 3.53 -1.05
C VAL A 67 -19.56 2.30 -1.66
N LEU A 68 -20.40 1.59 -0.91
CA LEU A 68 -21.13 0.42 -1.40
C LEU A 68 -22.05 0.77 -2.57
N LYS A 69 -22.76 1.90 -2.49
CA LYS A 69 -23.61 2.40 -3.58
C LYS A 69 -22.80 2.70 -4.84
N ALA A 70 -21.63 3.32 -4.69
CA ALA A 70 -20.73 3.60 -5.80
C ALA A 70 -20.22 2.31 -6.45
N GLN A 71 -19.85 1.30 -5.66
CA GLN A 71 -19.40 -0.02 -6.15
C GLN A 71 -20.51 -0.79 -6.88
N GLN A 72 -21.76 -0.68 -6.41
CA GLN A 72 -22.92 -1.28 -7.08
C GLN A 72 -23.18 -0.64 -8.44
N TYR A 73 -23.00 0.68 -8.55
CA TYR A 73 -23.19 1.40 -9.80
C TYR A 73 -22.04 1.15 -10.78
N ASN A 74 -20.81 1.12 -10.28
CA ASN A 74 -19.64 0.83 -11.09
C ASN A 74 -18.64 -0.05 -10.30
N PRO A 75 -18.49 -1.33 -10.66
CA PRO A 75 -17.61 -2.25 -9.94
C PRO A 75 -16.12 -1.97 -10.19
N ASP A 76 -15.80 -1.23 -11.26
CA ASP A 76 -14.43 -0.81 -11.53
C ASP A 76 -14.00 0.28 -10.53
N PRO A 77 -12.78 0.20 -9.94
CA PRO A 77 -12.30 1.19 -9.00
C PRO A 77 -12.31 2.63 -9.53
N GLN A 78 -11.94 2.89 -10.78
CA GLN A 78 -11.96 4.24 -11.32
C GLN A 78 -13.38 4.75 -11.46
N GLY A 79 -14.27 3.89 -11.96
CA GLY A 79 -15.70 4.18 -12.07
C GLY A 79 -16.37 4.52 -10.72
N MET A 80 -16.05 3.75 -9.68
CA MET A 80 -16.50 4.01 -8.31
C MET A 80 -16.01 5.38 -7.81
N LEU A 81 -14.74 5.71 -8.04
CA LEU A 81 -14.17 7.00 -7.62
C LEU A 81 -14.81 8.18 -8.37
N GLN A 82 -15.03 8.05 -9.67
CA GLN A 82 -15.74 9.05 -10.46
C GLN A 82 -17.17 9.26 -9.97
N TYR A 83 -17.87 8.18 -9.60
CA TYR A 83 -19.21 8.28 -9.01
C TYR A 83 -19.20 9.11 -7.72
N LEU A 84 -18.27 8.82 -6.81
CA LEU A 84 -18.15 9.53 -5.54
C LEU A 84 -17.81 11.02 -5.72
N ILE A 85 -16.98 11.36 -6.71
CA ILE A 85 -16.71 12.76 -7.09
C ILE A 85 -17.99 13.45 -7.57
N LYS A 86 -18.70 12.83 -8.53
CA LYS A 86 -19.95 13.38 -9.10
C LYS A 86 -21.05 13.54 -8.04
N ALA A 87 -21.08 12.65 -7.06
CA ALA A 87 -22.01 12.70 -5.92
C ALA A 87 -21.57 13.68 -4.81
N GLY A 88 -20.46 14.40 -4.98
CA GLY A 88 -19.94 15.36 -4.00
C GLY A 88 -19.45 14.72 -2.69
N GLN A 89 -19.20 13.41 -2.66
CA GLN A 89 -18.77 12.67 -1.48
C GLN A 89 -17.26 12.83 -1.21
N ILE A 90 -16.49 13.13 -2.25
CA ILE A 90 -15.05 13.39 -2.18
C ILE A 90 -14.66 14.40 -3.25
N CYS A 91 -13.74 15.31 -2.93
CA CYS A 91 -13.16 16.23 -3.91
C CYS A 91 -11.90 15.63 -4.56
N MET A 92 -11.54 16.16 -5.73
CA MET A 92 -10.36 15.68 -6.48
C MET A 92 -9.05 15.84 -5.70
N GLU A 93 -8.94 16.87 -4.86
CA GLU A 93 -7.75 17.11 -4.05
C GLU A 93 -7.53 16.02 -2.99
N SER A 94 -8.57 15.68 -2.21
CA SER A 94 -8.51 14.58 -1.24
C SER A 94 -8.18 13.25 -1.93
N LEU A 95 -8.74 13.04 -3.13
CA LEU A 95 -8.48 11.82 -3.89
C LEU A 95 -7.03 11.73 -4.40
N ARG A 96 -6.43 12.85 -4.82
CA ARG A 96 -5.01 12.93 -5.16
C ARG A 96 -4.11 12.64 -3.95
N ALA A 97 -4.45 13.18 -2.79
CA ALA A 97 -3.71 12.90 -1.55
C ALA A 97 -3.75 11.39 -1.21
N LEU A 98 -4.92 10.75 -1.36
CA LEU A 98 -5.05 9.30 -1.17
C LEU A 98 -4.25 8.49 -2.20
N ALA A 99 -4.28 8.88 -3.48
CA ALA A 99 -3.49 8.21 -4.51
C ALA A 99 -1.98 8.34 -4.24
N TYR A 100 -1.52 9.49 -3.76
CA TYR A 100 -0.13 9.71 -3.35
C TYR A 100 0.27 8.77 -2.20
N GLU A 101 -0.53 8.69 -1.13
CA GLU A 101 -0.26 7.77 -0.02
C GLU A 101 -0.28 6.30 -0.45
N ARG A 102 -1.16 5.92 -1.40
CA ARG A 102 -1.13 4.57 -1.98
C ARG A 102 0.18 4.31 -2.70
N ILE A 103 0.67 5.24 -3.51
CA ILE A 103 1.95 5.08 -4.21
C ILE A 103 3.08 4.87 -3.21
N ILE A 104 3.14 5.66 -2.14
CA ILE A 104 4.14 5.47 -1.08
C ILE A 104 3.97 4.08 -0.44
N SER A 105 2.73 3.70 -0.08
CA SER A 105 2.41 2.41 0.53
C SER A 105 2.83 1.21 -0.32
N ALA A 106 2.65 1.27 -1.63
CA ALA A 106 3.09 0.21 -2.54
C ALA A 106 4.60 0.13 -2.66
N MET A 107 5.30 1.27 -2.56
CA MET A 107 6.72 1.40 -2.91
C MET A 107 7.66 1.14 -1.73
N VAL A 108 7.28 1.52 -0.52
CA VAL A 108 8.07 1.30 0.70
C VAL A 108 8.54 -0.15 0.86
N PRO A 109 7.68 -1.18 0.77
CA PRO A 109 8.13 -2.57 0.94
C PRO A 109 9.05 -3.03 -0.19
N LEU A 110 9.08 -2.37 -1.34
CA LEU A 110 9.89 -2.78 -2.50
C LEU A 110 11.33 -2.24 -2.46
N TYR A 111 11.59 -1.25 -1.60
CA TYR A 111 12.84 -0.49 -1.59
C TYR A 111 14.08 -1.37 -1.35
N TRP A 112 13.94 -2.47 -0.62
CA TRP A 112 15.05 -3.34 -0.28
C TRP A 112 15.17 -4.58 -1.17
N HIS A 113 14.29 -4.72 -2.16
CA HIS A 113 14.20 -5.92 -3.01
C HIS A 113 14.73 -5.66 -4.42
N LEU A 114 15.40 -6.66 -4.98
CA LEU A 114 15.78 -6.67 -6.39
C LEU A 114 14.56 -6.98 -7.24
N THR A 115 14.41 -6.24 -8.34
CA THR A 115 13.28 -6.39 -9.26
C THR A 115 13.75 -6.67 -10.69
N SER A 116 12.91 -7.39 -11.43
CA SER A 116 12.98 -7.54 -12.88
C SER A 116 11.89 -6.66 -13.52
N PRO A 117 12.23 -5.43 -13.98
CA PRO A 117 11.24 -4.53 -14.56
C PRO A 117 10.87 -4.95 -15.98
N GLN A 118 9.59 -4.87 -16.31
CA GLN A 118 9.05 -5.07 -17.65
C GLN A 118 8.18 -3.88 -18.03
N ILE A 119 8.45 -3.25 -19.17
CA ILE A 119 7.69 -2.09 -19.66
C ILE A 119 6.93 -2.51 -20.91
N ARG A 120 5.62 -2.23 -20.95
CA ARG A 120 4.78 -2.38 -22.13
C ARG A 120 4.09 -1.06 -22.47
N VAL A 121 4.06 -0.71 -23.75
CA VAL A 121 3.26 0.40 -24.27
C VAL A 121 1.81 -0.06 -24.34
N ALA A 122 0.87 0.73 -23.83
CA ALA A 122 -0.54 0.40 -23.83
C ALA A 122 -1.34 1.45 -24.60
N ALA A 123 -2.51 1.05 -25.12
CA ALA A 123 -3.42 1.98 -25.77
C ALA A 123 -3.95 3.01 -24.77
N TYR A 124 -4.08 4.26 -25.22
CA TYR A 124 -4.59 5.36 -24.41
C TYR A 124 -6.02 5.07 -23.89
N ILE A 125 -6.28 5.47 -22.64
CA ILE A 125 -7.59 5.32 -21.97
C ILE A 125 -8.12 6.74 -21.67
N ASP A 126 -9.36 7.04 -22.08
CA ASP A 126 -10.00 8.34 -21.81
C ASP A 126 -10.35 8.56 -20.32
N GLU A 127 -10.32 9.83 -19.89
CA GLU A 127 -10.24 10.44 -18.53
C GLU A 127 -11.11 9.90 -17.35
N PRO A 128 -10.80 10.26 -16.07
CA PRO A 128 -9.56 10.79 -15.50
C PRO A 128 -8.93 9.77 -14.53
N ALA A 129 -7.69 9.35 -14.79
CA ALA A 129 -6.90 8.62 -13.81
C ALA A 129 -6.19 9.61 -12.90
N ILE A 130 -6.34 9.46 -11.58
CA ILE A 130 -5.73 10.36 -10.59
C ILE A 130 -4.22 10.42 -10.86
N ARG A 131 -3.72 11.61 -11.23
CA ARG A 131 -2.31 11.79 -11.59
C ARG A 131 -1.50 12.12 -10.35
N THR A 132 -0.40 11.38 -10.18
CA THR A 132 0.55 11.60 -9.10
C THR A 132 1.96 11.62 -9.64
N ASN A 133 2.73 12.65 -9.30
CA ASN A 133 4.10 12.77 -9.78
C ASN A 133 4.99 11.60 -9.31
N ALA A 134 5.58 10.89 -10.27
CA ALA A 134 6.39 9.69 -10.03
C ALA A 134 7.65 9.99 -9.21
N GLN A 135 8.31 11.11 -9.48
CA GLN A 135 9.52 11.51 -8.76
C GLN A 135 9.19 11.82 -7.29
N ALA A 136 8.13 12.59 -7.04
CA ALA A 136 7.70 12.90 -5.68
C ALA A 136 7.30 11.64 -4.90
N GLY A 137 6.56 10.72 -5.54
CA GLY A 137 6.13 9.46 -4.91
C GLY A 137 7.29 8.52 -4.59
N THR A 138 8.19 8.29 -5.55
CA THR A 138 9.38 7.44 -5.35
C THR A 138 10.35 8.03 -4.33
N THR A 139 10.53 9.35 -4.32
CA THR A 139 11.38 10.05 -3.34
C THR A 139 10.81 9.88 -1.92
N ALA A 140 9.52 10.16 -1.72
CA ALA A 140 8.90 9.99 -0.41
C ALA A 140 8.93 8.54 0.07
N ALA A 141 8.64 7.58 -0.82
CA ALA A 141 8.74 6.16 -0.50
C ALA A 141 10.16 5.76 -0.05
N ALA A 142 11.20 6.27 -0.71
CA ALA A 142 12.59 6.05 -0.31
C ALA A 142 12.87 6.61 1.10
N TRP A 143 12.43 7.83 1.40
CA TRP A 143 12.56 8.42 2.74
C TRP A 143 11.90 7.55 3.81
N HIS A 144 10.64 7.15 3.59
CA HIS A 144 9.94 6.26 4.51
C HIS A 144 10.66 4.92 4.67
N ALA A 145 11.06 4.27 3.57
CA ALA A 145 11.77 3.00 3.60
C ALA A 145 13.11 3.05 4.36
N LEU A 146 13.81 4.18 4.32
CA LEU A 146 15.06 4.40 5.05
C LEU A 146 14.86 4.60 6.55
N THR A 147 13.67 4.98 7.01
CA THR A 147 13.36 5.12 8.44
C THR A 147 13.06 3.80 9.14
N LEU A 148 12.86 2.70 8.39
CA LEU A 148 12.55 1.40 8.99
C LEU A 148 13.74 0.83 9.77
N THR A 149 13.47 0.32 10.97
CA THR A 149 14.46 -0.44 11.75
C THR A 149 14.80 -1.77 11.07
N SER A 150 15.85 -2.45 11.54
CA SER A 150 16.22 -3.77 11.02
C SER A 150 15.15 -4.81 11.29
N GLU A 151 14.48 -4.74 12.44
CA GLU A 151 13.39 -5.63 12.83
C GLU A 151 12.17 -5.43 11.94
N GLN A 152 11.81 -4.19 11.64
CA GLN A 152 10.70 -3.87 10.73
C GLN A 152 10.97 -4.37 9.31
N ARG A 153 12.22 -4.28 8.85
CA ARG A 153 12.67 -4.78 7.54
C ARG A 153 12.72 -6.31 7.47
N ALA A 154 12.91 -6.99 8.60
CA ALA A 154 12.96 -8.45 8.65
C ALA A 154 11.57 -9.10 8.52
N LEU A 155 10.49 -8.33 8.72
CA LEU A 155 9.12 -8.81 8.58
C LEU A 155 8.79 -9.15 7.13
N ARG A 156 8.15 -10.29 6.92
CA ARG A 156 7.70 -10.80 5.63
C ARG A 156 6.19 -10.68 5.48
N LEU A 157 5.72 -10.51 4.26
CA LEU A 157 4.30 -10.41 3.95
C LEU A 157 3.46 -11.61 4.40
N SER A 158 4.08 -12.79 4.42
CA SER A 158 3.49 -14.04 4.90
C SER A 158 3.52 -14.22 6.42
N ASP A 159 4.16 -13.32 7.18
CA ASP A 159 4.27 -13.46 8.62
C ASP A 159 2.90 -13.37 9.29
N HIS A 160 2.66 -14.32 10.18
CA HIS A 160 1.49 -14.38 11.04
C HIS A 160 1.90 -14.12 12.49
N PHE A 161 0.97 -13.56 13.27
CA PHE A 161 1.18 -13.32 14.69
C PHE A 161 0.02 -13.88 15.49
N THR A 162 0.31 -14.31 16.71
CA THR A 162 -0.70 -14.76 17.67
C THR A 162 -0.70 -13.83 18.87
N PRO A 163 -1.88 -13.46 19.39
CA PRO A 163 -1.99 -12.79 20.68
C PRO A 163 -1.31 -13.59 21.78
N SER A 164 -0.56 -12.89 22.62
CA SER A 164 0.03 -13.43 23.84
C SER A 164 -0.97 -13.30 25.01
N SER A 165 -0.60 -13.81 26.19
CA SER A 165 -1.42 -13.66 27.40
C SER A 165 -1.49 -12.21 27.93
N VAL A 166 -0.53 -11.36 27.53
CA VAL A 166 -0.52 -9.93 27.86
C VAL A 166 -1.62 -9.22 27.07
N ARG A 167 -2.53 -8.56 27.78
CA ARG A 167 -3.65 -7.85 27.17
C ARG A 167 -3.21 -6.48 26.64
N LEU A 168 -3.60 -6.17 25.41
CA LEU A 168 -3.58 -4.80 24.89
C LEU A 168 -4.60 -3.93 25.64
N ARG A 169 -4.24 -2.70 25.99
CA ARG A 169 -5.14 -1.75 26.67
C ARG A 169 -5.66 -0.64 25.76
N GLU A 170 -5.11 -0.55 24.55
CA GLU A 170 -5.51 0.40 23.52
C GLU A 170 -6.93 0.15 23.01
N ASP A 171 -7.60 1.24 22.64
CA ASP A 171 -8.91 1.20 21.98
C ASP A 171 -8.80 0.64 20.55
N LEU A 172 -9.85 -0.05 20.12
CA LEU A 172 -10.07 -0.58 18.78
C LEU A 172 -9.98 0.50 17.69
N SER A 173 -10.26 1.75 18.04
CA SER A 173 -10.20 2.88 17.12
C SER A 173 -8.77 3.34 16.81
N THR A 174 -7.78 2.94 17.62
CA THR A 174 -6.38 3.35 17.44
C THR A 174 -5.69 2.52 16.36
N PRO A 175 -4.72 3.08 15.60
CA PRO A 175 -3.93 2.32 14.63
C PRO A 175 -3.27 1.07 15.22
N LEU A 176 -2.72 1.16 16.44
CA LEU A 176 -2.10 0.04 17.16
C LEU A 176 -3.12 -1.04 17.53
N GLY A 177 -4.31 -0.62 18.01
CA GLY A 177 -5.44 -1.51 18.29
C GLY A 177 -5.92 -2.25 17.03
N LEU A 178 -6.12 -1.52 15.93
CA LEU A 178 -6.50 -2.11 14.64
C LEU A 178 -5.51 -3.18 14.18
N THR A 179 -4.20 -2.90 14.28
CA THR A 179 -3.14 -3.87 13.94
C THR A 179 -3.21 -5.12 14.82
N TYR A 180 -3.34 -4.96 16.14
CA TYR A 180 -3.46 -6.09 17.06
C TYR A 180 -4.70 -6.95 16.77
N HIS A 181 -5.86 -6.33 16.55
CA HIS A 181 -7.09 -7.08 16.27
C HIS A 181 -7.03 -7.80 14.92
N ALA A 182 -6.40 -7.19 13.91
CA ALA A 182 -6.15 -7.85 12.63
C ALA A 182 -5.27 -9.10 12.81
N ALA A 183 -4.20 -9.00 13.61
CA ALA A 183 -3.35 -10.14 13.98
C ALA A 183 -4.10 -11.20 14.79
N ALA A 184 -4.90 -10.80 15.78
CA ALA A 184 -5.71 -11.71 16.60
C ALA A 184 -6.72 -12.52 15.78
N ASN A 185 -7.23 -11.93 14.69
CA ASN A 185 -8.09 -12.60 13.71
C ASN A 185 -7.33 -13.54 12.75
N GLY A 186 -6.03 -13.75 12.96
CA GLY A 186 -5.20 -14.68 12.21
C GLY A 186 -4.70 -14.17 10.87
N LEU A 187 -4.87 -12.88 10.57
CA LEU A 187 -4.38 -12.29 9.33
C LEU A 187 -2.85 -12.29 9.29
N ASN A 188 -2.26 -12.49 8.11
CA ASN A 188 -0.84 -12.20 7.89
C ASN A 188 -0.63 -10.72 7.52
N LEU A 189 0.63 -10.27 7.47
CA LEU A 189 0.95 -8.87 7.16
C LEU A 189 0.41 -8.40 5.81
N ALA A 190 0.43 -9.24 4.76
CA ALA A 190 -0.16 -8.88 3.47
C ALA A 190 -1.66 -8.57 3.60
N GLN A 191 -2.41 -9.45 4.29
CA GLN A 191 -3.84 -9.25 4.53
C GLN A 191 -4.12 -8.05 5.42
N MET A 192 -3.27 -7.78 6.42
CA MET A 192 -3.37 -6.56 7.23
C MET A 192 -3.15 -5.32 6.38
N ALA A 193 -2.10 -5.29 5.54
CA ALA A 193 -1.80 -4.16 4.66
C ALA A 193 -2.95 -3.86 3.69
N GLN A 194 -3.66 -4.89 3.20
CA GLN A 194 -4.85 -4.69 2.35
C GLN A 194 -6.07 -4.14 3.07
N ARG A 195 -6.28 -4.54 4.32
CA ARG A 195 -7.52 -4.29 5.06
C ARG A 195 -7.46 -3.09 5.99
N LEU A 196 -6.27 -2.73 6.44
CA LEU A 196 -6.05 -1.61 7.34
C LEU A 196 -5.71 -0.35 6.54
N PRO A 197 -6.16 0.83 6.97
CA PRO A 197 -5.81 2.10 6.33
C PRO A 197 -4.41 2.58 6.78
N LEU A 198 -3.42 1.68 6.75
CA LEU A 198 -2.07 1.94 7.24
C LEU A 198 -1.05 1.74 6.13
N ARG A 199 -0.08 2.64 6.06
CA ARG A 199 1.11 2.48 5.23
C ARG A 199 2.00 1.37 5.78
N TRP A 200 2.80 0.74 4.92
CA TRP A 200 3.64 -0.41 5.29
C TRP A 200 4.61 -0.15 6.45
N ASP A 201 5.31 0.98 6.44
CA ASP A 201 6.21 1.41 7.53
C ASP A 201 5.46 1.56 8.87
N VAL A 202 4.25 2.14 8.83
CA VAL A 202 3.40 2.30 10.02
C VAL A 202 2.91 0.94 10.53
N LEU A 203 2.44 0.08 9.63
CA LEU A 203 1.97 -1.26 9.97
C LEU A 203 3.08 -2.10 10.62
N THR A 204 4.25 -2.16 9.98
CA THR A 204 5.42 -2.89 10.50
C THR A 204 5.93 -2.28 11.81
N GLY A 205 5.84 -0.96 11.96
CA GLY A 205 6.07 -0.25 13.22
C GLY A 205 5.17 -0.73 14.36
N HIS A 206 3.86 -0.75 14.14
CA HIS A 206 2.91 -1.24 15.15
C HIS A 206 3.12 -2.72 15.47
N VAL A 207 3.39 -3.56 14.47
CA VAL A 207 3.65 -5.00 14.70
C VAL A 207 4.90 -5.20 15.56
N THR A 208 6.00 -4.52 15.22
CA THR A 208 7.24 -4.59 16.01
C THR A 208 7.06 -4.06 17.42
N GLU A 209 6.29 -2.98 17.59
CA GLU A 209 5.91 -2.45 18.90
C GLU A 209 5.09 -3.45 19.72
N LEU A 210 4.08 -4.09 19.14
CA LEU A 210 3.25 -5.10 19.80
C LEU A 210 4.06 -6.34 20.23
N ILE A 211 5.06 -6.72 19.43
CA ILE A 211 6.01 -7.79 19.77
C ILE A 211 6.90 -7.35 20.94
N ALA A 212 7.45 -6.14 20.91
CA ALA A 212 8.30 -5.60 21.98
C ALA A 212 7.55 -5.50 23.32
N ARG A 213 6.24 -5.18 23.26
CA ARG A 213 5.32 -5.17 24.41
C ARG A 213 4.87 -6.57 24.86
N GLN A 214 5.31 -7.62 24.17
CA GLN A 214 4.94 -9.02 24.43
C GLN A 214 3.43 -9.28 24.33
N VAL A 215 2.72 -8.48 23.51
CA VAL A 215 1.28 -8.62 23.24
C VAL A 215 1.04 -9.48 21.99
N LEU A 216 1.98 -9.48 21.05
CA LEU A 216 2.00 -10.39 19.90
C LEU A 216 3.26 -11.27 19.92
N THR A 217 3.13 -12.49 19.41
CA THR A 217 4.26 -13.40 19.15
C THR A 217 4.21 -13.88 17.69
N PRO A 218 5.35 -13.92 16.96
CA PRO A 218 5.41 -14.49 15.62
C PRO A 218 5.00 -15.97 15.60
N ARG A 219 4.16 -16.36 14.65
CA ARG A 219 3.67 -17.74 14.49
C ARG A 219 4.64 -18.53 13.60
N GLY A 220 5.69 -19.08 14.20
CA GLY A 220 6.72 -19.89 13.52
C GLY A 220 7.87 -19.03 12.96
N GLY A 221 9.11 -19.11 13.44
CA GLY A 221 9.62 -19.99 14.48
C GLY A 221 10.82 -19.44 15.24
N LEU A 222 10.80 -19.67 16.56
CA LEU A 222 11.94 -20.26 17.24
C LEU A 222 11.96 -21.75 16.91
N ASN A 223 12.40 -22.10 15.69
CA ASN A 223 13.19 -23.31 15.57
C ASN A 223 14.62 -22.88 15.86
N SER A 224 15.00 -23.00 17.13
CA SER A 224 16.38 -23.13 17.52
C SER A 224 17.00 -24.31 16.79
N ARG A 225 17.83 -24.03 15.76
CA ARG A 225 19.06 -24.71 15.38
C ARG A 225 19.72 -24.03 14.18
#